data_AF-A0A920MVQ4-F1
#
_entry.id   AF-A0A920MVQ4-F1
#
_cell.length_a   1.000
_cell.length_b   1.000
_cell.length_c   1.000
_cell.angle_alpha   90.00
_cell.angle_beta   90.00
_cell.angle_gamma   90.00
#
_symmetry.space_group_name_H-M   'P 1'
#
loop_
_entity.id
_entity.type
_entity.pdbx_description
1 polymer ?
#
loop_
_entity_poly.entity_id
_entity_poly.type
_entity_poly.pdbx_seq_one_letter_code
_entity_poly.pdbx_strand_id
1 'polypeptide(L)'
;MKEGSCIKTSQKEKIPAYILEVIEESEMMEVALIENIQRENLNPIEESEAFAILQSKFNLSQNQIAKTVGKNRSTITNSLRLLQLPSDIKKV
;
A
#
# COMPACT_ATOMS: atom_id res chain seq x y z
N MET A 1 -12.13 24.87 22.83
CA MET A 1 -12.61 23.85 21.87
C MET A 1 -11.64 22.68 21.94
N LYS A 2 -12.23 21.52 22.28
CA LYS A 2 -11.74 20.14 22.48
C LYS A 2 -10.25 19.84 22.71
N GLU A 3 -10.04 19.21 23.86
CA GLU A 3 -8.87 18.49 24.33
C GLU A 3 -8.48 17.35 23.38
N GLY A 4 -7.18 17.22 23.13
CA GLY A 4 -6.54 16.06 22.48
C GLY A 4 -5.25 15.74 23.24
N SER A 5 -5.42 15.22 24.46
CA SER A 5 -4.35 14.93 25.40
C SER A 5 -3.65 13.60 25.08
N CYS A 6 -2.32 13.62 25.23
CA CYS A 6 -1.45 12.47 25.51
C CYS A 6 -1.17 11.42 24.42
N ILE A 7 -0.04 11.58 23.73
CA ILE A 7 0.78 10.44 23.27
C ILE A 7 1.92 10.27 24.27
N LYS A 8 1.64 9.64 25.42
CA LYS A 8 2.66 9.24 26.40
C LYS A 8 3.14 7.82 26.08
N THR A 9 3.96 7.66 25.04
CA THR A 9 5.00 6.60 24.91
C THR A 9 5.62 6.65 23.52
N SER A 10 6.63 7.49 23.33
CA SER A 10 7.84 7.22 22.54
C SER A 10 8.61 8.52 22.34
N GLN A 11 9.79 8.62 22.94
CA GLN A 11 10.71 9.75 22.81
C GLN A 11 11.24 9.85 21.38
N LYS A 12 10.55 10.57 20.50
CA LYS A 12 11.12 11.11 19.25
C LYS A 12 10.65 12.55 19.10
N GLU A 13 11.54 13.51 19.37
CA GLU A 13 11.24 14.95 19.36
C GLU A 13 10.92 15.51 17.97
N LYS A 14 11.20 14.78 16.88
CA LYS A 14 10.81 15.16 15.52
C LYS A 14 10.45 13.92 14.70
N ILE A 15 9.25 13.92 14.16
CA ILE A 15 8.83 12.98 13.11
C ILE A 15 9.23 13.62 11.78
N PRO A 16 10.09 12.99 10.96
CA PRO A 16 10.33 13.48 9.62
C PRO A 16 9.03 13.38 8.82
N ALA A 17 8.38 14.51 8.58
CA ALA A 17 7.19 14.60 7.74
C ALA A 17 7.60 15.21 6.40
N TYR A 18 7.42 14.46 5.32
CA TYR A 18 7.49 15.01 3.98
C TYR A 18 6.13 15.63 3.65
N ILE A 19 6.12 16.92 3.36
CA ILE A 19 4.92 17.60 2.85
C ILE A 19 4.89 17.31 1.35
N LEU A 20 4.04 16.38 0.94
CA LEU A 20 3.72 16.14 -0.46
C LEU A 20 2.60 17.11 -0.84
N GLU A 21 2.87 18.03 -1.77
CA GLU A 21 1.83 18.83 -2.43
C GLU A 21 1.09 17.90 -3.38
N VAL A 22 -0.03 17.34 -2.93
CA VAL A 22 -0.88 16.49 -3.75
C VAL A 22 -1.94 17.38 -4.41
N ILE A 23 -1.95 17.43 -5.74
CA ILE A 23 -2.76 18.37 -6.52
C ILE A 23 -4.17 17.80 -6.78
N GLU A 24 -4.31 16.47 -6.75
CA GLU A 24 -5.58 15.77 -6.96
C GLU A 24 -5.88 14.70 -5.89
N GLU A 25 -7.17 14.53 -5.55
CA GLU A 25 -7.64 13.52 -4.58
C GLU A 25 -7.31 12.07 -5.02
N SER A 26 -7.22 11.85 -6.33
CA SER A 26 -6.77 10.59 -6.95
C SER A 26 -5.36 10.22 -6.52
N GLU A 27 -4.41 11.15 -6.65
CA GLU A 27 -3.00 10.97 -6.26
C GLU A 27 -2.88 10.72 -4.75
N MET A 28 -3.70 11.37 -3.93
CA MET A 28 -3.70 11.15 -2.47
C MET A 28 -4.08 9.71 -2.13
N MET A 29 -5.09 9.18 -2.83
CA MET A 29 -5.55 7.82 -2.65
C MET A 29 -4.52 6.80 -3.17
N GLU A 30 -3.77 7.13 -4.21
CA GLU A 30 -2.64 6.32 -4.70
C GLU A 30 -1.56 6.19 -3.64
N VAL A 31 -1.09 7.33 -3.12
CA VAL A 31 -0.01 7.37 -2.12
C VAL A 31 -0.42 6.66 -0.84
N ALA A 32 -1.65 6.87 -0.37
CA ALA A 32 -2.18 6.17 0.81
C ALA A 32 -2.25 4.65 0.60
N LEU A 33 -2.57 4.19 -0.62
CA LEU A 33 -2.59 2.76 -0.93
C LEU A 33 -1.18 2.17 -0.95
N ILE A 34 -0.21 2.88 -1.55
CA ILE A 34 1.20 2.47 -1.58
C ILE A 34 1.78 2.37 -0.17
N GLU A 35 1.52 3.36 0.69
CA GLU A 35 1.99 3.36 2.08
C GLU A 35 1.42 2.18 2.87
N ASN A 36 0.13 1.87 2.67
CA ASN A 36 -0.48 0.69 3.28
C ASN A 36 0.18 -0.62 2.83
N ILE A 37 0.55 -0.74 1.55
CA ILE A 37 1.24 -1.91 1.00
C ILE A 37 2.64 -2.09 1.61
N GLN A 38 3.34 -1.00 1.91
CA GLN A 38 4.70 -1.04 2.45
C GLN A 38 4.77 -1.50 3.92
N ARG A 39 3.64 -1.77 4.59
CA ARG A 39 3.63 -2.28 5.97
C ARG A 39 4.09 -3.75 6.02
N GLU A 40 4.99 -4.06 6.95
CA GLU A 40 5.58 -5.40 7.09
C GLU A 40 4.59 -6.51 7.52
N ASN A 41 3.37 -6.16 7.95
CA ASN A 41 2.36 -7.10 8.48
C ASN A 41 1.16 -7.35 7.54
N LEU A 42 1.29 -7.10 6.24
CA LEU A 42 0.18 -7.27 5.30
C LEU A 42 -0.04 -8.75 4.91
N ASN A 43 -1.30 -9.19 4.83
CA ASN A 43 -1.62 -10.52 4.32
C ASN A 43 -1.33 -10.60 2.81
N PRO A 44 -0.70 -11.68 2.30
CA PRO A 44 -0.47 -11.87 0.87
C PRO A 44 -1.71 -11.70 -0.02
N ILE A 45 -2.91 -12.02 0.47
CA ILE A 45 -4.17 -11.80 -0.28
C ILE A 45 -4.46 -10.30 -0.40
N GLU A 46 -4.41 -9.56 0.70
CA GLU A 46 -4.63 -8.11 0.74
C GLU A 46 -3.59 -7.37 -0.12
N GLU A 47 -2.33 -7.81 -0.08
CA GLU A 47 -1.27 -7.26 -0.93
C GLU A 47 -1.60 -7.42 -2.42
N SER A 48 -2.13 -8.60 -2.78
CA SER A 48 -2.50 -8.91 -4.14
C SER A 48 -3.70 -8.06 -4.60
N GLU A 49 -4.69 -7.84 -3.74
CA GLU A 49 -5.83 -6.95 -4.00
C GLU A 49 -5.37 -5.51 -4.20
N ALA A 50 -4.45 -5.03 -3.35
CA ALA A 50 -3.91 -3.69 -3.46
C ALA A 50 -3.13 -3.49 -4.78
N PHE A 51 -2.35 -4.48 -5.22
CA PHE A 51 -1.70 -4.44 -6.54
C PHE A 51 -2.69 -4.46 -7.71
N ALA A 52 -3.82 -5.16 -7.58
CA ALA A 52 -4.88 -5.16 -8.59
C ALA A 52 -5.59 -3.80 -8.66
N ILE A 53 -5.79 -3.13 -7.52
CA ILE A 53 -6.33 -1.77 -7.45
C ILE A 53 -5.36 -0.78 -8.10
N LEU A 54 -4.05 -0.88 -7.83
CA LEU A 54 -3.03 -0.04 -8.48
C LEU A 54 -3.02 -0.20 -10.00
N GLN A 55 -3.21 -1.42 -10.51
CA GLN A 55 -3.30 -1.66 -11.95
C GLN A 55 -4.59 -1.14 -12.58
N SER A 56 -5.73 -1.31 -11.92
CA SER A 56 -7.05 -0.98 -12.49
C SER A 56 -7.44 0.49 -12.33
N LYS A 57 -7.23 1.08 -11.15
CA LYS A 57 -7.60 2.47 -10.88
C LYS A 57 -6.57 3.48 -11.35
N PHE A 58 -5.29 3.14 -11.24
CA PHE A 58 -4.19 4.06 -11.54
C PHE A 58 -3.44 3.70 -12.84
N ASN A 59 -3.89 2.67 -13.57
CA ASN A 59 -3.29 2.19 -14.83
C ASN A 59 -1.77 1.94 -14.74
N LEU A 60 -1.27 1.62 -13.54
CA LEU A 60 0.16 1.40 -13.31
C LEU A 60 0.58 0.04 -13.85
N SER A 61 1.70 0.00 -14.56
CA SER A 61 2.30 -1.27 -14.97
C SER A 61 2.92 -2.00 -13.78
N GLN A 62 3.00 -3.34 -13.86
CA GLN A 62 3.67 -4.15 -12.82
C GLN A 62 5.11 -3.71 -12.56
N ASN A 63 5.82 -3.17 -13.57
CA ASN A 63 7.16 -2.62 -13.42
C ASN A 63 7.19 -1.33 -12.62
N GLN A 64 6.20 -0.45 -12.80
CA GLN A 64 6.08 0.79 -12.02
C GLN A 64 5.76 0.47 -10.57
N ILE A 65 4.77 -0.39 -10.33
CA ILE A 65 4.40 -0.82 -8.96
C ILE A 65 5.61 -1.46 -8.26
N ALA A 66 6.37 -2.31 -8.96
CA ALA A 66 7.59 -2.93 -8.44
C ALA A 66 8.63 -1.89 -7.99
N LYS A 67 8.86 -0.85 -8.81
CA LYS A 67 9.75 0.26 -8.46
C LYS A 67 9.26 1.06 -7.25
N THR A 68 7.96 1.35 -7.19
CA THR A 68 7.36 2.16 -6.13
C THR A 68 7.31 1.44 -4.78
N VAL A 69 7.04 0.14 -4.78
CA VAL A 69 6.96 -0.69 -3.57
C VAL A 69 8.33 -1.26 -3.17
N GLY A 70 9.34 -1.16 -4.04
CA GLY A 70 10.69 -1.69 -3.80
C GLY A 70 10.76 -3.22 -3.86
N LYS A 71 9.85 -3.86 -4.60
CA LYS A 71 9.78 -5.33 -4.77
C LYS A 71 10.11 -5.74 -6.20
N ASN A 72 10.41 -7.02 -6.41
CA ASN A 72 10.64 -7.54 -7.75
C ASN A 72 9.32 -7.60 -8.54
N ARG A 73 9.40 -7.34 -9.85
CA ARG A 73 8.26 -7.52 -10.78
C ARG A 73 7.64 -8.93 -10.64
N SER A 74 8.48 -9.95 -10.52
CA SER A 74 8.05 -11.34 -10.34
C SER A 74 7.23 -11.55 -9.07
N THR A 75 7.58 -10.89 -7.96
CA THR A 75 6.81 -10.90 -6.71
C THR A 75 5.40 -10.37 -6.95
N ILE A 76 5.28 -9.24 -7.64
CA ILE A 76 3.98 -8.63 -7.95
C ILE A 76 3.15 -9.54 -8.87
N THR A 77 3.76 -10.10 -9.91
CA THR A 77 3.09 -11.06 -10.79
C THR A 77 2.60 -12.29 -10.01
N ASN A 78 3.40 -12.81 -9.08
CA ASN A 78 3.01 -13.97 -8.25
C ASN A 78 1.87 -13.63 -7.30
N SER A 79 1.92 -12.48 -6.63
CA SER A 79 0.83 -11.99 -5.78
C SER A 79 -0.48 -11.88 -6.58
N LEU A 80 -0.47 -11.25 -7.75
CA LEU A 80 -1.66 -11.16 -8.60
C LEU A 80 -2.22 -12.52 -9.04
N ARG A 81 -1.36 -13.54 -9.24
CA ARG A 81 -1.81 -14.91 -9.52
C ARG A 81 -2.54 -15.53 -8.34
N LEU A 82 -2.26 -15.13 -7.10
CA LEU A 82 -3.01 -15.58 -5.92
C LEU A 82 -4.48 -15.15 -6.00
N LEU A 83 -4.78 -14.00 -6.62
CA LEU A 83 -6.16 -13.58 -6.85
C LEU A 83 -6.89 -14.41 -7.91
N GLN A 84 -6.14 -15.00 -8.85
CA GLN A 84 -6.69 -15.85 -9.90
C GLN A 84 -6.90 -17.29 -9.43
N LEU A 85 -6.43 -17.65 -8.23
CA LEU A 85 -6.69 -18.96 -7.65
C LEU A 85 -8.20 -19.14 -7.42
N PRO A 86 -8.75 -20.34 -7.74
CA PRO A 86 -10.11 -20.70 -7.40
C PRO A 86 -10.38 -20.48 -5.91
N SER A 87 -11.61 -20.08 -5.58
CA SER A 87 -12.08 -19.83 -4.21
C SER A 87 -11.84 -20.99 -3.23
N ASP A 88 -11.62 -22.20 -3.76
CA ASP A 88 -11.30 -23.41 -2.98
C ASP A 88 -9.93 -23.33 -2.29
N ILE A 89 -8.98 -22.53 -2.81
CA ILE A 89 -7.61 -22.40 -2.28
C ILE A 89 -7.42 -21.09 -1.48
N LYS A 90 -8.31 -20.11 -1.63
CA LYS A 90 -8.23 -18.80 -0.95
C LYS A 90 -8.59 -18.83 0.55
N LYS A 91 -9.01 -19.98 1.09
CA LYS A 91 -9.25 -20.16 2.53
C LYS A 91 -7.98 -20.70 3.18
N VAL A 92 -7.20 -19.83 3.81
CA VAL A 92 -6.19 -20.21 4.80
C VAL A 92 -6.38 -19.33 6.03
#